data_AF-A0A1Q8CRY6-F1
#
_entry.id   AF-A0A1Q8CRY6-F1
#
_cell.length_a   1.000
_cell.length_b   1.000
_cell.length_c   1.000
_cell.angle_alpha   90.00
_cell.angle_beta   90.00
_cell.angle_gamma   90.00
#
_symmetry.space_group_name_H-M   'P 1'
#
loop_
_entity.id
_entity.type
_entity.pdbx_description
1 polymer ?
#
loop_
_entity_poly.entity_id
_entity_poly.type
_entity_poly.pdbx_seq_one_letter_code
_entity_poly.pdbx_strand_id
1 'polypeptide(L)'
;MEELGAVIAEWEAVRDGVVADGRKIVQAQSLISSPAGDEMSTAQATAVRDSLTAAREHNERMRLYATDYIEKLTAARDQYRHDDDLNAARMRGVDVD
;
A
#
# COMPACT_ATOMS: atom_id res chain seq x y z
N MET A 1 4.49 7.71 20.42
CA MET A 1 4.58 8.44 19.14
C MET A 1 5.61 7.85 18.18
N GLU A 2 6.82 7.51 18.64
CA GLU A 2 7.80 6.78 17.81
C GLU A 2 7.27 5.43 17.30
N GLU A 3 6.54 4.68 18.11
CA GLU A 3 5.94 3.39 17.68
C GLU A 3 4.96 3.57 16.52
N LEU A 4 4.06 4.56 16.57
CA LEU A 4 3.15 4.86 15.45
C LEU A 4 3.90 5.32 14.21
N GLY A 5 5.00 6.06 14.38
CA GLY A 5 5.89 6.44 13.27
C GLY A 5 6.55 5.23 12.61
N ALA A 6 7.05 4.28 13.40
CA ALA A 6 7.65 3.04 12.90
C ALA A 6 6.63 2.19 12.14
N VAL A 7 5.43 2.02 12.70
CA VAL A 7 4.34 1.26 12.04
C VAL A 7 3.94 1.91 10.72
N ILE A 8 3.82 3.25 10.66
CA ILE A 8 3.55 3.96 9.39
C ILE A 8 4.65 3.67 8.36
N ALA A 9 5.93 3.74 8.75
CA ALA A 9 7.05 3.47 7.85
C ALA A 9 7.07 2.02 7.33
N GLU A 10 6.71 1.05 8.17
CA GLU A 10 6.56 -0.35 7.74
C GLU A 10 5.46 -0.50 6.68
N TRP A 11 4.31 0.15 6.88
CA TRP A 11 3.22 0.12 5.91
C TRP A 11 3.55 0.86 4.62
N GLU A 12 4.30 1.96 4.68
CA GLU A 12 4.83 2.64 3.49
C GLU A 12 5.75 1.71 2.68
N ALA A 13 6.65 0.98 3.36
CA ALA A 13 7.51 0.00 2.72
C ALA A 13 6.70 -1.14 2.06
N VAL A 14 5.65 -1.63 2.72
CA VAL A 14 4.72 -2.61 2.14
C VAL A 14 4.04 -2.05 0.89
N ARG A 15 3.45 -0.85 0.97
CA ARG A 15 2.79 -0.18 -0.18
C ARG A 15 3.75 -0.03 -1.35
N ASP A 16 4.98 0.39 -1.10
CA ASP A 16 5.99 0.62 -2.13
C ASP A 16 6.44 -0.70 -2.76
N GLY A 17 6.56 -1.77 -1.96
CA GLY A 17 6.76 -3.13 -2.46
C GLY A 17 5.63 -3.60 -3.38
N VAL A 18 4.37 -3.38 -2.97
CA VAL A 18 3.19 -3.68 -3.79
C VAL A 18 3.22 -2.93 -5.12
N VAL A 19 3.57 -1.64 -5.11
CA VAL A 19 3.71 -0.83 -6.33
C VAL A 19 4.81 -1.38 -7.24
N ALA A 20 5.96 -1.77 -6.68
CA ALA A 20 7.04 -2.37 -7.45
C ALA A 20 6.61 -3.69 -8.10
N ASP A 21 5.87 -4.54 -7.38
CA ASP A 21 5.36 -5.80 -7.93
C ASP A 21 4.28 -5.58 -8.99
N GLY A 22 3.42 -4.57 -8.84
CA GLY A 22 2.46 -4.16 -9.87
C GLY A 22 3.15 -3.81 -11.19
N ARG A 23 4.30 -3.11 -11.14
CA ARG A 23 5.10 -2.81 -12.34
C ARG A 23 5.66 -4.07 -12.99
N LYS A 24 6.13 -5.04 -12.19
CA LYS A 24 6.62 -6.33 -12.70
C LYS A 24 5.50 -7.14 -13.36
N ILE A 25 4.30 -7.13 -12.79
CA ILE A 25 3.12 -7.80 -13.38
C ILE A 25 2.80 -7.21 -14.75
N VAL A 26 2.73 -5.88 -14.86
CA VAL A 26 2.47 -5.18 -16.14
C VAL A 26 3.56 -5.50 -17.17
N GLN A 27 4.83 -5.50 -16.75
CA GLN A 27 5.94 -5.88 -17.63
C GLN A 27 5.79 -7.33 -18.09
N ALA A 28 5.52 -8.27 -17.19
CA ALA A 28 5.33 -9.68 -17.53
C ALA A 28 4.17 -9.88 -18.51
N GLN A 29 3.03 -9.19 -18.32
CA GLN A 29 1.90 -9.23 -19.26
C GLN A 29 2.29 -8.80 -20.67
N SER A 30 3.12 -7.76 -20.79
CA SER A 30 3.58 -7.24 -22.09
C SER A 30 4.48 -8.21 -22.86
N LEU A 31 5.12 -9.15 -22.15
CA LEU A 31 6.06 -10.13 -22.72
C LEU A 31 5.38 -11.45 -23.12
N ILE A 32 4.13 -11.68 -22.72
CA ILE A 32 3.44 -12.92 -23.06
C ILE A 32 3.09 -12.94 -24.53
N SER A 33 3.62 -13.93 -25.23
CA SER A 33 3.24 -14.33 -26.58
C SER A 33 2.99 -15.83 -26.63
N SER A 34 2.19 -16.27 -27.60
CA SER A 34 2.04 -17.71 -27.86
C SER A 34 3.38 -18.30 -28.31
N PRO A 35 3.87 -19.39 -27.69
CA PRO A 35 5.15 -20.00 -28.07
C PRO A 35 5.11 -20.65 -29.47
N ALA A 36 3.93 -21.05 -29.94
CA ALA A 36 3.67 -21.54 -31.29
C ALA A 36 2.29 -21.10 -31.79
N GLY A 37 2.03 -21.24 -33.08
CA GLY A 37 0.77 -20.80 -33.71
C GLY A 37 -0.40 -21.77 -33.57
N ASP A 38 -0.23 -22.85 -32.79
CA ASP A 38 -1.30 -23.82 -32.55
C ASP A 38 -2.30 -23.32 -31.48
N GLU A 39 -3.46 -23.97 -31.46
CA GLU A 39 -4.57 -23.62 -30.58
C GLU A 39 -4.19 -23.76 -29.10
N MET A 40 -3.43 -24.79 -28.72
CA MET A 40 -3.07 -25.05 -27.33
C MET A 40 -2.07 -24.01 -26.83
N SER A 41 -1.07 -23.65 -27.63
CA SER A 41 -0.13 -22.57 -27.33
C SER A 41 -0.85 -21.23 -27.14
N THR A 42 -1.84 -20.95 -27.99
CA THR A 42 -2.65 -19.72 -27.90
C THR A 42 -3.51 -19.72 -26.62
N ALA A 43 -4.18 -20.83 -26.32
CA ALA A 43 -4.99 -20.99 -25.12
C ALA A 43 -4.16 -20.82 -23.83
N GLN A 44 -2.96 -21.40 -23.78
CA GLN A 44 -2.04 -21.23 -22.66
C GLN A 44 -1.61 -19.76 -22.49
N ALA A 45 -1.22 -19.08 -23.56
CA ALA A 45 -0.86 -17.66 -23.49
C ALA A 45 -2.02 -16.79 -22.98
N THR A 46 -3.26 -17.08 -23.38
CA THR A 46 -4.46 -16.41 -22.86
C THR A 46 -4.65 -16.68 -21.37
N ALA A 47 -4.60 -17.95 -20.94
CA ALA A 47 -4.77 -18.31 -19.53
C ALA A 47 -3.74 -17.63 -18.60
N VAL A 48 -2.48 -17.50 -19.05
CA VAL A 48 -1.45 -16.77 -18.30
C VAL A 48 -1.77 -15.27 -18.24
N ARG A 49 -2.24 -14.65 -19.35
CA ARG A 49 -2.65 -13.24 -19.35
C ARG A 49 -3.80 -12.96 -18.41
N ASP A 50 -4.80 -13.84 -18.39
CA ASP A 50 -5.95 -13.74 -17.48
C ASP A 50 -5.51 -13.85 -16.02
N SER A 51 -4.62 -14.81 -15.73
CA SER A 51 -4.05 -14.98 -14.38
C SER A 51 -3.28 -13.74 -13.91
N LEU A 52 -2.47 -13.15 -14.79
CA LEU A 52 -1.77 -11.90 -14.47
C LEU A 52 -2.73 -10.71 -14.35
N THR A 53 -3.86 -10.71 -15.05
CA THR A 53 -4.87 -9.66 -14.93
C THR A 53 -5.50 -9.71 -13.54
N ALA A 54 -5.88 -10.91 -13.08
CA ALA A 54 -6.36 -11.12 -11.71
C ALA A 54 -5.30 -10.73 -10.67
N ALA A 55 -4.03 -11.07 -10.89
CA ALA A 55 -2.93 -10.68 -10.01
C ALA A 55 -2.76 -9.15 -9.94
N ARG A 56 -2.88 -8.45 -11.08
CA ARG A 56 -2.83 -6.98 -11.15
C ARG A 56 -3.97 -6.34 -10.37
N GLU A 57 -5.19 -6.86 -10.51
CA GLU A 57 -6.35 -6.35 -9.77
C GLU A 57 -6.21 -6.57 -8.26
N HIS A 58 -5.70 -7.73 -7.85
CA HIS A 58 -5.41 -8.01 -6.44
C HIS A 58 -4.33 -7.07 -5.89
N ASN A 59 -3.23 -6.88 -6.63
CA ASN A 59 -2.15 -5.96 -6.27
C ASN A 59 -2.66 -4.52 -6.07
N GLU A 60 -3.53 -4.04 -6.96
CA GLU A 60 -4.14 -2.72 -6.83
C GLU A 60 -5.02 -2.60 -5.57
N ARG A 61 -5.80 -3.64 -5.25
CA ARG A 61 -6.59 -3.66 -4.00
C ARG A 61 -5.69 -3.61 -2.76
N MET A 62 -4.56 -4.32 -2.77
CA MET A 62 -3.61 -4.24 -1.66
C MET A 62 -2.97 -2.86 -1.53
N ARG A 63 -2.65 -2.21 -2.66
CA ARG A 63 -2.11 -0.84 -2.67
C ARG A 63 -3.09 0.15 -2.06
N LEU A 64 -4.36 0.07 -2.46
CA LEU A 64 -5.42 0.92 -1.93
C LEU A 64 -5.62 0.69 -0.43
N TYR A 65 -5.65 -0.56 0.01
CA TYR A 65 -5.77 -0.91 1.42
C TYR A 65 -4.61 -0.34 2.26
N ALA A 66 -3.36 -0.56 1.82
CA ALA A 66 -2.20 -0.02 2.52
C ALA A 66 -2.23 1.51 2.58
N THR A 67 -2.66 2.17 1.50
CA THR A 67 -2.78 3.64 1.46
C THR A 67 -3.80 4.16 2.47
N ASP A 68 -5.02 3.61 2.46
CA ASP A 68 -6.08 3.96 3.42
C ASP A 68 -5.66 3.71 4.88
N TYR A 69 -4.93 2.62 5.12
CA TYR A 69 -4.44 2.33 6.46
C TYR A 69 -3.36 3.31 6.93
N ILE A 70 -2.41 3.68 6.06
CA ILE A 70 -1.41 4.72 6.34
C ILE A 70 -2.07 6.06 6.65
N GLU A 71 -3.12 6.44 5.89
CA GLU A 71 -3.87 7.68 6.12
C GLU A 71 -4.52 7.68 7.52
N LYS A 72 -5.17 6.57 7.91
CA LYS A 72 -5.78 6.42 9.24
C LYS A 72 -4.75 6.50 10.37
N LEU A 73 -3.61 5.82 10.22
CA LEU A 73 -2.53 5.86 11.21
C LEU A 73 -1.92 7.26 11.34
N THR A 74 -1.76 7.95 10.21
CA THR A 74 -1.23 9.32 10.18
C THR A 74 -2.20 10.27 10.88
N ALA A 75 -3.49 10.19 10.60
CA ALA A 75 -4.51 11.00 11.26
C ALA A 75 -4.55 10.76 12.77
N ALA A 76 -4.49 9.49 13.20
CA ALA A 76 -4.45 9.15 14.63
C ALA A 76 -3.21 9.72 15.33
N ARG A 77 -2.03 9.57 14.71
CA ARG A 77 -0.77 10.12 15.22
C ARG A 77 -0.83 11.64 15.38
N ASP A 78 -1.40 12.34 14.40
CA ASP A 78 -1.47 13.80 14.41
C ASP A 78 -2.49 14.31 15.43
N GLN A 79 -3.61 13.59 15.63
CA GLN A 79 -4.55 13.86 16.71
C GLN A 79 -3.90 13.71 18.10
N TYR A 80 -3.12 12.64 18.32
CA TYR A 80 -2.42 12.45 19.59
C TYR A 80 -1.43 13.59 19.89
N ARG A 81 -0.67 14.05 18.89
CA ARG A 81 0.21 15.22 19.05
C ARG A 81 -0.55 16.46 19.46
N HIS A 82 -1.68 16.71 18.79
CA HIS A 82 -2.50 17.88 19.07
C HIS A 82 -3.02 17.86 20.52
N ASP A 83 -3.52 16.72 20.98
CA ASP A 83 -4.04 16.56 22.34
C ASP A 83 -2.93 16.70 23.39
N ASP A 84 -1.74 16.15 23.15
CA ASP A 84 -0.57 16.31 24.01
C ASP A 84 -0.13 17.79 24.10
N ASP A 85 -0.08 18.50 22.99
CA ASP A 85 0.30 19.92 22.93
C ASP A 85 -0.71 20.80 23.69
N LEU A 86 -2.02 20.54 23.51
CA LEU A 86 -3.09 21.24 24.24
C LEU A 86 -3.02 20.98 25.73
N ASN A 87 -2.78 19.74 26.14
CA ASN A 87 -2.66 19.38 27.56
C ASN A 87 -1.41 20.01 28.18
N ALA A 88 -0.28 19.99 27.49
CA ALA A 88 0.94 20.65 27.93
C ALA A 88 0.75 22.18 28.04
N ALA A 89 0.02 22.80 27.11
CA ALA A 89 -0.32 24.22 27.17
C ALA A 89 -1.23 24.56 28.36
N ARG A 90 -2.24 23.72 28.64
CA ARG A 90 -3.09 23.87 29.84
C ARG A 90 -2.28 23.75 31.13
N MET A 91 -1.40 22.76 31.25
CA MET A 91 -0.56 22.59 32.44
C MET A 91 0.40 23.77 32.65
N ARG A 92 0.91 24.38 31.59
CA ARG A 92 1.74 25.61 31.67
C ARG A 92 0.94 26.88 32.00
N GLY A 93 -0.35 26.90 31.67
CA GLY A 93 -1.26 28.03 31.95
C GLY A 93 -1.96 27.96 33.31
N VAL A 94 -1.87 26.81 33.99
CA VAL A 94 -2.27 26.65 35.40
C VAL A 94 -1.02 26.90 36.25
N ASP A 95 -0.61 28.17 36.33
CA ASP A 95 0.20 28.63 37.45
C ASP A 95 -0.73 28.91 38.64
N VAL A 96 -0.27 28.47 39.80
CA VAL A 96 -0.98 28.23 41.05
C VAL A 96 -1.28 29.55 41.77
N ASP A 97 -2.52 29.73 42.21
CA ASP A 97 -2.86 30.60 43.37
C ASP A 97 -2.88 29.74 44.65
#